data_AF-A0A078A810-F1
#
_entry.id   AF-A0A078A810-F1
#
_cell.length_a   1.000
_cell.length_b   1.000
_cell.length_c   1.000
_cell.angle_alpha   90.00
_cell.angle_beta   90.00
_cell.angle_gamma   90.00
#
_symmetry.space_group_name_H-M   'P 1'
#
loop_
_entity.id
_entity.type
_entity.pdbx_description
1 polymer ?
#
loop_
_entity_poly.entity_id
_entity_poly.type
_entity_poly.pdbx_seq_one_letter_code
_entity_poly.pdbx_strand_id
1 'polypeptide(L)'
;MKIINLLISTSIGTFLGIFLAFGINSVLIQISTNAFFNVYYGILFFVFGISLLYRINNKNKIQSLATGGSSGSNGSEQNTENAGASTQGSLSNPNQSFNTFLFPQFGTSSLFKDQKQDNQQNVMQQTKDLIQLRQQMQTQNQSSNAFIYSSQLVHNPSLSVESCMLSSESNRRMVKLNSIIQVLFSIFLFCSSLLCFTLEKDWFKNIPAKSKIPSYALFGVSLAFTFIYAIVDFIQFIKDYFTQTYYTYYTPLSKSKEPLQNQQIIVSNLQIYLLLSMSFIIGALFGAIFGIVDVEDYYKNKFVLYTVLQTEISLCEPIGILLGAFTGFMLEFLRQQEIMNRTDEPVIKQFADSDEESEGMLDQQSLKTLPQRATNIEDPNTESDEEENNEELSSLIKI
;
A
#
# COMPACT_ATOMS: atom_id res chain seq x y z
N MET A 1 -16.05 20.24 2.99
CA MET A 1 -14.99 20.10 1.95
C MET A 1 -14.30 21.44 1.79
N LYS A 2 -12.96 21.47 1.68
CA LYS A 2 -12.24 22.74 1.45
C LYS A 2 -12.23 23.01 -0.05
N ILE A 3 -13.17 23.84 -0.52
CA ILE A 3 -13.33 24.21 -1.95
C ILE A 3 -12.02 24.73 -2.54
N ILE A 4 -11.24 25.47 -1.75
CA ILE A 4 -9.92 26.01 -2.14
C ILE A 4 -8.98 24.88 -2.60
N ASN A 5 -8.92 23.75 -1.89
CA ASN A 5 -8.05 22.64 -2.26
C ASN A 5 -8.47 22.00 -3.60
N LEU A 6 -9.77 21.92 -3.87
CA LEU A 6 -10.29 21.42 -5.15
C LEU A 6 -9.89 22.35 -6.30
N LEU A 7 -9.99 23.66 -6.11
CA LEU A 7 -9.57 24.65 -7.10
C LEU A 7 -8.06 24.57 -7.38
N ILE A 8 -7.25 24.49 -6.32
CA ILE A 8 -5.79 24.35 -6.44
C ILE A 8 -5.43 23.06 -7.19
N SER A 9 -6.03 21.92 -6.81
CA SER A 9 -5.76 20.64 -7.46
C SER A 9 -6.21 20.64 -8.93
N THR A 10 -7.35 21.26 -9.24
CA THR A 10 -7.83 21.41 -10.61
C THR A 10 -6.84 22.25 -11.42
N SER A 11 -6.36 23.37 -10.88
CA SER A 11 -5.37 24.23 -11.54
C SER A 11 -4.03 23.50 -11.77
N ILE A 12 -3.55 22.74 -10.80
CA ILE A 12 -2.33 21.91 -10.95
C ILE A 12 -2.56 20.84 -12.02
N GLY A 13 -3.72 20.17 -12.01
CA GLY A 13 -4.10 19.19 -13.01
C GLY A 13 -4.14 19.78 -14.42
N THR A 14 -4.68 20.98 -14.60
CA THR A 14 -4.66 21.70 -15.88
C THR A 14 -3.24 21.95 -16.36
N PHE A 15 -2.37 22.48 -15.49
CA PHE A 15 -0.98 22.75 -15.85
C PHE A 15 -0.23 21.47 -16.24
N LEU A 16 -0.40 20.39 -15.47
CA LEU A 16 0.18 19.09 -15.78
C LEU A 16 -0.38 18.51 -17.08
N GLY A 17 -1.66 18.73 -17.37
CA GLY A 17 -2.28 18.33 -18.64
C GLY A 17 -1.65 19.01 -19.85
N ILE A 18 -1.40 20.32 -19.78
CA ILE A 18 -0.67 21.08 -20.82
C ILE A 18 0.76 20.54 -20.95
N PHE A 19 1.45 20.35 -19.83
CA PHE A 19 2.81 19.82 -19.82
C PHE A 19 2.90 18.43 -20.46
N LEU A 20 1.95 17.54 -20.16
CA LEU A 20 1.87 16.21 -20.76
C LEU A 20 1.59 16.27 -22.26
N ALA A 21 0.68 17.14 -22.72
CA ALA A 21 0.41 17.33 -24.14
C ALA A 21 1.69 17.75 -24.90
N PHE A 22 2.42 18.73 -24.36
CA PHE A 22 3.69 19.16 -24.96
C PHE A 22 4.77 18.08 -24.90
N GLY A 23 4.94 17.42 -23.74
CA GLY A 23 5.96 16.41 -23.52
C GLY A 23 5.76 15.16 -24.39
N ILE A 24 4.54 14.63 -24.45
CA ILE A 24 4.23 13.43 -25.25
C ILE A 24 4.41 13.73 -26.73
N ASN A 25 3.85 14.82 -27.25
CA ASN A 25 4.01 15.19 -28.65
C ASN A 25 5.50 15.39 -29.00
N SER A 26 6.25 16.11 -28.16
CA SER A 26 7.69 16.32 -28.34
C SER A 26 8.47 15.01 -28.47
N VAL A 27 8.18 14.03 -27.63
CA VAL A 27 8.87 12.72 -27.68
C VAL A 27 8.43 11.92 -28.91
N LEU A 28 7.15 11.92 -29.26
CA LEU A 28 6.66 11.23 -30.46
C LEU A 28 7.32 11.76 -31.74
N ILE A 29 7.49 13.09 -31.85
CA ILE A 29 8.21 13.72 -32.96
C ILE A 29 9.68 13.32 -32.99
N GLN A 30 10.33 13.23 -31.83
CA GLN A 30 11.75 12.82 -31.77
C GLN A 30 11.94 11.36 -32.19
N ILE A 31 11.05 10.47 -31.74
CA ILE A 31 11.02 9.06 -32.13
C ILE A 31 10.77 8.94 -33.65
N SER A 32 9.79 9.66 -34.17
CA SER A 32 9.45 9.58 -35.60
C SER A 32 10.55 10.08 -36.53
N THR A 33 11.33 11.08 -36.11
CA THR A 33 12.28 11.77 -37.00
C THR A 33 13.71 11.22 -36.95
N ASN A 34 14.14 10.63 -35.83
CA ASN A 34 15.55 10.30 -35.62
C ASN A 34 15.77 8.92 -34.97
N ALA A 35 16.43 8.04 -35.72
CA ALA A 35 16.77 6.68 -35.28
C ALA A 35 17.62 6.64 -34.00
N PHE A 36 18.45 7.65 -33.72
CA PHE A 36 19.19 7.71 -32.45
C PHE A 36 18.24 7.84 -31.26
N PHE A 37 17.24 8.71 -31.37
CA PHE A 37 16.22 8.88 -30.33
C PHE A 37 15.36 7.61 -30.19
N ASN A 38 15.09 6.88 -31.28
CA ASN A 38 14.41 5.58 -31.20
C ASN A 38 15.14 4.59 -30.30
N VAL A 39 16.44 4.40 -30.52
CA VAL A 39 17.25 3.49 -29.68
C VAL A 39 17.27 3.98 -28.23
N TYR A 40 17.43 5.30 -28.01
CA TYR A 40 17.44 5.89 -26.68
C TYR A 40 16.13 5.66 -25.91
N TYR A 41 14.98 6.02 -26.51
CA TYR A 41 13.68 5.81 -25.88
C TYR A 41 13.32 4.33 -25.77
N GLY A 42 13.77 3.48 -26.71
CA GLY A 42 13.66 2.03 -26.62
C GLY A 42 14.34 1.45 -25.38
N ILE A 43 15.56 1.88 -25.09
CA ILE A 43 16.29 1.50 -23.86
C ILE A 43 15.58 2.05 -22.63
N LEU A 44 15.14 3.32 -22.65
CA LEU A 44 14.40 3.90 -21.52
C LEU A 44 13.13 3.12 -21.20
N PHE A 45 12.28 2.82 -22.19
CA PHE A 45 11.07 2.03 -21.98
C PHE A 45 11.37 0.63 -21.45
N PHE A 46 12.45 0.01 -21.91
CA PHE A 46 12.89 -1.29 -21.38
C PHE A 46 13.23 -1.21 -19.88
N VAL A 47 14.02 -0.22 -19.48
CA VAL A 47 14.41 0.01 -18.08
C VAL A 47 13.19 0.33 -17.22
N PHE A 48 12.28 1.21 -17.69
CA PHE A 48 11.03 1.51 -16.99
C PHE A 48 10.12 0.29 -16.86
N GLY A 49 10.04 -0.57 -17.89
CA GLY A 49 9.30 -1.82 -17.85
C GLY A 49 9.84 -2.78 -16.78
N ILE A 50 11.16 -2.98 -16.72
CA ILE A 50 11.81 -3.80 -15.68
C ILE A 50 11.56 -3.22 -14.29
N SER A 51 11.74 -1.90 -14.12
CA SER A 51 11.51 -1.21 -12.85
C SER A 51 10.07 -1.40 -12.36
N LEU A 52 9.09 -1.33 -13.26
CA LEU A 52 7.69 -1.55 -12.95
C LEU A 52 7.40 -3.00 -12.52
N LEU A 53 7.94 -4.00 -13.22
CA LEU A 53 7.81 -5.41 -12.82
C LEU A 53 8.44 -5.68 -11.45
N TYR A 54 9.63 -5.15 -11.23
CA TYR A 54 10.31 -5.27 -9.94
C TYR A 54 9.44 -4.69 -8.81
N ARG A 55 8.86 -3.51 -9.04
CA ARG A 55 7.94 -2.87 -8.10
C ARG A 55 6.70 -3.74 -7.83
N ILE A 56 6.08 -4.34 -8.85
CA ILE A 56 4.91 -5.22 -8.69
C ILE A 56 5.27 -6.49 -7.90
N ASN A 57 6.42 -7.11 -8.19
CA ASN A 57 6.86 -8.32 -7.52
C ASN A 57 7.08 -8.09 -6.01
N ASN A 58 7.71 -6.96 -5.66
CA ASN A 58 7.92 -6.59 -4.26
C ASN A 58 6.60 -6.38 -3.49
N LYS A 59 5.56 -5.81 -4.12
CA LYS A 59 4.24 -5.68 -3.50
C LYS A 59 3.63 -7.04 -3.17
N ASN A 60 3.66 -7.96 -4.12
CA ASN A 60 3.07 -9.29 -3.96
C ASN A 60 3.75 -10.07 -2.82
N LYS A 61 5.07 -9.92 -2.68
CA LYS A 61 5.84 -10.53 -1.58
C LYS A 61 5.44 -9.96 -0.21
N ILE A 62 5.23 -8.64 -0.10
CA ILE A 62 4.80 -8.03 1.17
C ILE A 62 3.38 -8.48 1.53
N GLN A 63 2.48 -8.55 0.54
CA GLN A 63 1.10 -9.01 0.77
C GLN A 63 1.04 -10.47 1.21
N SER A 64 1.83 -11.36 0.63
CA SER A 64 1.84 -12.78 1.03
C SER A 64 2.37 -12.98 2.45
N LEU A 65 3.36 -12.19 2.88
CA LEU A 65 3.87 -12.19 4.26
C LEU A 65 2.82 -11.71 5.26
N ALA A 66 2.05 -10.67 4.92
CA ALA A 66 0.97 -10.17 5.78
C ALA A 66 -0.16 -11.19 5.97
N THR A 67 -0.51 -11.94 4.91
CA THR A 67 -1.57 -12.97 5.00
C THR A 67 -1.10 -14.30 5.60
N GLY A 68 0.18 -14.65 5.45
CA GLY A 68 0.72 -15.94 5.87
C GLY A 68 0.94 -16.10 7.39
N GLY A 69 0.94 -15.00 8.14
CA GLY A 69 1.17 -15.02 9.59
C GLY A 69 0.01 -15.52 10.45
N SER A 70 -1.20 -15.68 9.90
CA SER A 70 -2.41 -15.99 10.68
C SER A 70 -2.97 -17.40 10.49
N SER A 71 -2.30 -18.28 9.74
CA SER A 71 -2.78 -19.65 9.48
C SER A 71 -2.02 -20.76 10.25
N GLY A 72 -1.27 -20.41 11.29
CA GLY A 72 -0.56 -21.37 12.13
C GLY A 72 -1.20 -21.55 13.50
N SER A 73 -1.86 -22.71 13.70
CA SER A 73 -2.25 -23.33 14.99
C SER A 73 -3.75 -23.38 15.32
N ASN A 74 -4.60 -23.81 14.37
CA ASN A 74 -5.72 -24.67 14.79
C ASN A 74 -5.16 -26.09 14.87
N GLY A 75 -4.90 -26.52 16.10
CA GLY A 75 -4.52 -27.89 16.42
C GLY A 75 -5.54 -28.85 15.85
N SER A 76 -5.01 -29.87 15.16
CA SER A 76 -5.75 -31.04 14.74
C SER A 76 -6.25 -31.80 15.96
N GLU A 77 -7.41 -31.44 16.50
CA GLU A 77 -8.20 -32.36 17.31
C GLU A 77 -8.75 -33.43 16.37
N GLN A 78 -8.09 -34.59 16.40
CA GLN A 78 -8.61 -35.83 15.85
C GLN A 78 -9.93 -36.16 16.56
N ASN A 79 -11.06 -35.93 15.89
CA ASN A 79 -12.29 -36.64 16.21
C ASN A 79 -12.51 -37.77 15.21
N THR A 80 -12.18 -38.96 15.71
CA THR A 80 -12.51 -40.27 15.18
C THR A 80 -14.02 -40.47 15.30
N GLU A 81 -14.78 -40.23 14.23
CA GLU A 81 -16.16 -40.71 14.14
C GLU A 81 -16.25 -42.04 13.39
N ASN A 82 -16.87 -42.99 14.09
CA ASN A 82 -17.11 -44.38 13.72
C ASN A 82 -17.92 -44.52 12.42
N ALA A 83 -17.34 -45.21 11.45
CA ALA A 83 -18.10 -45.83 10.36
C ALA A 83 -18.60 -47.21 10.82
N GLY A 84 -19.91 -47.33 11.04
CA GLY A 84 -20.60 -48.61 11.10
C GLY A 84 -21.20 -48.95 9.74
N ALA A 85 -20.67 -49.97 9.06
CA ALA A 85 -21.42 -50.85 8.15
C ALA A 85 -20.58 -52.06 7.74
N SER A 86 -21.15 -53.24 8.02
CA SER A 86 -20.72 -54.59 7.66
C SER A 86 -20.45 -54.81 6.18
N THR A 87 -19.46 -55.67 5.81
CA THR A 87 -19.67 -56.96 5.10
C THR A 87 -18.34 -57.74 4.93
N GLN A 88 -18.47 -59.04 5.18
CA GLN A 88 -17.58 -60.22 5.09
C GLN A 88 -16.37 -60.23 4.13
N GLY A 89 -15.29 -60.89 4.55
CA GLY A 89 -14.22 -61.35 3.64
C GLY A 89 -12.90 -61.83 4.27
N SER A 90 -12.92 -62.92 5.04
CA SER A 90 -11.89 -63.98 5.17
C SER A 90 -10.48 -63.81 4.52
N LEU A 91 -9.40 -63.76 5.32
CA LEU A 91 -8.29 -64.77 5.41
C LEU A 91 -7.02 -64.24 6.12
N SER A 92 -6.64 -64.93 7.20
CA SER A 92 -5.29 -65.30 7.69
C SER A 92 -4.10 -64.33 7.54
N ASN A 93 -3.50 -63.88 8.65
CA ASN A 93 -2.30 -64.51 9.23
C ASN A 93 -1.93 -63.93 10.62
N PRO A 94 -1.23 -64.68 11.48
CA PRO A 94 -0.95 -64.34 12.87
C PRO A 94 0.47 -63.80 13.07
N ASN A 95 0.70 -62.98 14.10
CA ASN A 95 1.69 -63.22 15.16
C ASN A 95 2.08 -61.94 15.91
N GLN A 96 2.30 -62.15 17.23
CA GLN A 96 3.17 -61.41 18.15
C GLN A 96 2.71 -60.03 18.64
N SER A 97 2.89 -59.61 19.89
CA SER A 97 3.04 -60.20 21.24
C SER A 97 3.45 -59.03 22.13
N PHE A 98 2.93 -58.99 23.36
CA PHE A 98 3.58 -58.42 24.56
C PHE A 98 4.11 -56.97 24.53
N ASN A 99 3.50 -56.08 25.32
CA ASN A 99 4.10 -55.69 26.61
C ASN A 99 3.15 -54.90 27.51
N THR A 100 2.97 -55.48 28.69
CA THR A 100 2.36 -54.95 29.90
C THR A 100 3.44 -54.22 30.70
N PHE A 101 3.24 -52.96 31.08
CA PHE A 101 4.00 -52.29 32.16
C PHE A 101 3.08 -51.24 32.81
N LEU A 102 2.41 -51.60 33.90
CA LEU A 102 2.79 -51.39 35.31
C LEU A 102 2.71 -49.92 35.77
N PHE A 103 1.62 -49.64 36.48
CA PHE A 103 1.49 -48.62 37.52
C PHE A 103 2.57 -48.80 38.61
N PRO A 104 2.97 -47.70 39.28
CA PRO A 104 3.25 -47.76 40.70
C PRO A 104 2.29 -46.88 41.52
N GLN A 105 1.86 -47.49 42.63
CA GLN A 105 1.10 -46.90 43.72
C GLN A 105 1.90 -45.83 44.49
N PHE A 106 1.11 -44.90 45.05
CA PHE A 106 1.22 -44.22 46.34
C PHE A 106 2.46 -44.47 47.22
N GLY A 107 3.16 -43.37 47.52
CA GLY A 107 4.00 -43.21 48.70
C GLY A 107 3.64 -41.90 49.40
N THR A 108 3.27 -41.99 50.67
CA THR A 108 2.80 -40.88 51.51
C THR A 108 3.96 -40.15 52.22
N SER A 109 3.67 -38.88 52.51
CA SER A 109 4.03 -38.12 53.72
C SER A 109 5.47 -37.62 53.95
N SER A 110 5.49 -36.30 54.20
CA SER A 110 6.37 -35.54 55.09
C SER A 110 7.73 -35.07 54.57
N LEU A 111 7.73 -34.01 53.75
CA LEU A 111 8.80 -32.99 53.78
C LEU A 111 8.38 -31.70 53.03
N PHE A 112 7.34 -31.02 53.52
CA PHE A 112 6.84 -29.77 52.95
C PHE A 112 7.04 -28.64 53.95
N LYS A 113 8.21 -28.00 53.95
CA LYS A 113 8.36 -26.62 54.46
C LYS A 113 9.53 -25.83 53.88
N ASP A 114 10.54 -26.49 53.31
CA ASP A 114 11.69 -25.77 52.72
C ASP A 114 11.67 -25.68 51.17
N GLN A 115 10.76 -26.39 50.49
CA GLN A 115 10.73 -26.41 49.01
C GLN A 115 9.98 -25.21 48.37
N LYS A 116 9.45 -24.28 49.16
CA LYS A 116 8.70 -23.11 48.65
C LYS A 116 9.62 -21.96 48.24
N GLN A 117 10.83 -21.88 48.80
CA GLN A 117 11.79 -20.81 48.50
C GLN A 117 12.55 -21.08 47.20
N ASP A 118 12.97 -22.33 46.96
CA ASP A 118 13.68 -22.71 45.72
C ASP A 118 12.78 -22.63 44.48
N ASN A 119 11.48 -22.92 44.62
CA ASN A 119 10.54 -22.80 43.50
C ASN A 119 10.27 -21.35 43.10
N GLN A 120 10.30 -20.39 44.04
CA GLN A 120 10.15 -18.97 43.69
C GLN A 120 11.37 -18.41 42.94
N GLN A 121 12.58 -18.87 43.28
CA GLN A 121 13.80 -18.46 42.57
C GLN A 121 13.83 -19.01 41.13
N ASN A 122 13.40 -20.25 40.92
CA ASN A 122 13.33 -20.84 39.57
C ASN A 122 12.31 -20.14 38.66
N VAL A 123 11.15 -19.74 39.19
CA VAL A 123 10.13 -19.00 38.42
C VAL A 123 10.62 -17.59 38.05
N MET A 124 11.33 -16.92 38.97
CA MET A 124 11.90 -15.59 38.68
C MET A 124 12.99 -15.66 37.61
N GLN A 125 13.81 -16.72 37.62
CA GLN A 125 14.86 -16.93 36.62
C GLN A 125 14.26 -17.22 35.24
N GLN A 126 13.26 -18.11 35.15
CA GLN A 126 12.56 -18.38 33.89
C GLN A 126 11.87 -17.14 33.30
N THR A 127 11.32 -16.27 34.16
CA THR A 127 10.69 -15.01 33.72
C THR A 127 11.72 -14.05 33.11
N LYS A 128 12.92 -13.95 33.71
CA LYS A 128 14.00 -13.10 33.19
C LYS A 128 14.51 -13.59 31.84
N ASP A 129 14.69 -14.91 31.68
CA ASP A 129 15.16 -15.50 30.43
C ASP A 129 14.12 -15.29 29.30
N LEU A 130 12.83 -15.37 29.62
CA LEU A 130 11.75 -15.13 28.67
C LEU A 130 11.67 -13.64 28.26
N ILE A 131 11.89 -12.71 29.20
CA ILE A 131 11.98 -11.27 28.89
C ILE A 131 13.21 -10.98 28.01
N GLN A 132 14.36 -11.57 28.30
CA GLN A 132 15.57 -11.42 27.48
C GLN A 132 15.39 -11.98 26.08
N LEU A 133 14.79 -13.16 25.94
CA LEU A 133 14.49 -13.76 24.64
C LEU A 133 13.54 -12.87 23.83
N ARG A 134 12.53 -12.28 24.48
CA ARG A 134 11.60 -11.34 23.83
C ARG A 134 12.31 -10.06 23.38
N GLN A 135 13.24 -9.54 24.18
CA GLN A 135 14.05 -8.37 23.81
C GLN A 135 15.00 -8.69 22.65
N GLN A 136 15.65 -9.85 22.65
CA GLN A 136 16.53 -10.29 21.55
C GLN A 136 15.76 -10.50 20.25
N MET A 137 14.56 -11.12 20.30
CA MET A 137 13.71 -11.25 19.12
C MET A 137 13.25 -9.88 18.58
N GLN A 138 13.03 -8.90 19.46
CA GLN A 138 12.73 -7.53 19.02
C GLN A 138 13.94 -6.85 18.37
N THR A 139 15.16 -7.01 18.92
CA THR A 139 16.36 -6.39 18.35
C THR A 139 16.77 -7.04 17.03
N GLN A 140 16.62 -8.37 16.90
CA GLN A 140 16.96 -9.09 15.68
C GLN A 140 15.95 -8.85 14.54
N ASN A 141 14.67 -8.64 14.87
CA ASN A 141 13.67 -8.17 13.91
C ASN A 141 13.91 -6.71 13.48
N GLN A 142 14.45 -5.87 14.36
CA GLN A 142 14.77 -4.48 13.99
C GLN A 142 16.01 -4.39 13.08
N SER A 143 17.04 -5.20 13.29
CA SER A 143 18.27 -5.15 12.48
C SER A 143 18.13 -5.80 11.10
N SER A 144 17.42 -6.92 11.01
CA SER A 144 17.14 -7.58 9.72
C SER A 144 16.21 -6.73 8.83
N ASN A 145 15.34 -5.93 9.47
CA ASN A 145 14.46 -5.01 8.78
C ASN A 145 15.06 -3.60 8.59
N ALA A 146 16.33 -3.35 8.91
CA ALA A 146 16.96 -2.06 8.61
C ALA A 146 17.66 -2.08 7.23
N PHE A 147 18.14 -3.25 6.79
CA PHE A 147 19.00 -3.35 5.61
C PHE A 147 18.25 -3.52 4.27
N ILE A 148 16.96 -3.87 4.30
CA ILE A 148 16.15 -4.11 3.08
C ILE A 148 15.48 -2.82 2.54
N TYR A 149 15.54 -1.69 3.26
CA TYR A 149 14.59 -0.57 3.04
C TYR A 149 15.19 0.77 2.61
N SER A 150 16.47 0.83 2.23
CA SER A 150 17.14 2.10 1.93
C SER A 150 16.97 2.64 0.49
N SER A 151 16.15 2.02 -0.37
CA SER A 151 15.96 2.51 -1.75
C SER A 151 14.64 2.07 -2.38
N GLN A 152 13.54 2.09 -1.61
CA GLN A 152 12.23 1.97 -2.23
C GLN A 152 11.77 3.34 -2.68
N LEU A 153 11.93 3.59 -3.99
CA LEU A 153 11.48 4.78 -4.70
C LEU A 153 10.05 5.16 -4.28
N VAL A 154 9.97 6.15 -3.38
CA VAL A 154 8.95 7.14 -2.96
C VAL A 154 7.46 6.80 -2.95
N HIS A 155 6.99 5.80 -3.68
CA HIS A 155 5.60 5.37 -3.65
C HIS A 155 5.53 3.88 -3.41
N ASN A 156 5.75 3.46 -2.16
CA ASN A 156 5.50 2.10 -1.75
C ASN A 156 3.98 1.86 -1.71
N PRO A 157 3.40 1.17 -2.69
CA PRO A 157 1.96 0.98 -2.77
C PRO A 157 1.49 -0.16 -1.86
N SER A 158 2.39 -0.77 -1.07
CA SER A 158 1.96 -1.54 0.11
C SER A 158 1.40 -0.64 1.22
N LEU A 159 1.57 0.69 1.12
CA LEU A 159 1.01 1.68 2.04
C LEU A 159 -0.29 2.33 1.54
N SER A 160 -0.78 1.99 0.34
CA SER A 160 -2.12 2.46 -0.06
C SER A 160 -3.15 1.74 0.82
N VAL A 161 -3.66 2.48 1.79
CA VAL A 161 -4.66 2.01 2.73
C VAL A 161 -5.92 1.62 1.96
N GLU A 162 -6.61 0.59 2.42
CA GLU A 162 -7.92 0.20 1.89
C GLU A 162 -8.83 1.43 1.85
N SER A 163 -9.56 1.61 0.74
CA SER A 163 -10.43 2.77 0.60
C SER A 163 -11.64 2.56 1.50
N CYS A 164 -11.87 3.45 2.46
CA CYS A 164 -13.07 3.41 3.31
C CYS A 164 -14.36 3.63 2.52
N MET A 165 -14.28 4.12 1.27
CA MET A 165 -15.42 4.26 0.36
C MET A 165 -15.90 2.94 -0.24
N LEU A 166 -15.09 1.88 -0.16
CA LEU A 166 -15.35 0.59 -0.77
C LEU A 166 -15.50 -0.48 0.32
N SER A 167 -16.37 -1.46 0.08
CA SER A 167 -16.40 -2.66 0.93
C SER A 167 -15.05 -3.37 0.89
N SER A 168 -14.67 -4.08 1.96
CA SER A 168 -13.39 -4.81 2.03
C SER A 168 -13.22 -5.79 0.86
N GLU A 169 -14.29 -6.45 0.43
CA GLU A 169 -14.27 -7.31 -0.76
C GLU A 169 -13.96 -6.52 -2.05
N SER A 170 -14.58 -5.35 -2.22
CA SER A 170 -14.34 -4.46 -3.36
C SER A 170 -12.92 -3.89 -3.35
N ASN A 171 -12.37 -3.55 -2.19
CA ASN A 171 -10.98 -3.14 -2.03
C ASN A 171 -10.03 -4.23 -2.49
N ARG A 172 -10.26 -5.49 -2.07
CA ARG A 172 -9.44 -6.63 -2.50
C ARG A 172 -9.50 -6.83 -4.02
N ARG A 173 -10.67 -6.67 -4.64
CA ARG A 173 -10.83 -6.71 -6.10
C ARG A 173 -10.08 -5.56 -6.78
N MET A 174 -10.17 -4.35 -6.23
CA MET A 174 -9.52 -3.15 -6.76
C MET A 174 -7.98 -3.26 -6.72
N VAL A 175 -7.41 -3.77 -5.63
CA VAL A 175 -5.96 -4.02 -5.51
C VAL A 175 -5.49 -4.99 -6.59
N LYS A 176 -6.21 -6.11 -6.79
CA LYS A 176 -5.89 -7.07 -7.86
C LYS A 176 -5.97 -6.41 -9.23
N LEU A 177 -7.01 -5.62 -9.48
CA LEU A 177 -7.22 -4.93 -10.74
C LEU A 177 -6.10 -3.91 -11.02
N ASN A 178 -5.70 -3.12 -10.03
CA ASN A 178 -4.57 -2.19 -10.15
C ASN A 178 -3.27 -2.93 -10.50
N SER A 179 -3.00 -4.07 -9.86
CA SER A 179 -1.84 -4.90 -10.18
C SER A 179 -1.89 -5.43 -11.61
N ILE A 180 -3.06 -5.91 -12.07
CA ILE A 180 -3.24 -6.39 -13.45
C ILE A 180 -2.98 -5.26 -14.45
N ILE A 181 -3.56 -4.07 -14.22
CA ILE A 181 -3.36 -2.92 -15.11
C ILE A 181 -1.88 -2.51 -15.15
N GLN A 182 -1.18 -2.50 -14.02
CA GLN A 182 0.26 -2.20 -14.00
C GLN A 182 1.08 -3.24 -14.77
N VAL A 183 0.72 -4.53 -14.70
CA VAL A 183 1.34 -5.57 -15.54
C VAL A 183 1.07 -5.29 -17.03
N LEU A 184 -0.16 -4.90 -17.41
CA LEU A 184 -0.49 -4.52 -18.78
C LEU A 184 0.35 -3.33 -19.26
N PHE A 185 0.51 -2.28 -18.45
CA PHE A 185 1.40 -1.16 -18.77
C PHE A 185 2.86 -1.59 -18.93
N SER A 186 3.33 -2.54 -18.11
CA SER A 186 4.67 -3.11 -18.28
C SER A 186 4.81 -3.81 -19.62
N ILE A 187 3.81 -4.59 -20.03
CA ILE A 187 3.80 -5.26 -21.34
C ILE A 187 3.80 -4.21 -22.45
N PHE A 188 3.00 -3.14 -22.33
CA PHE A 188 3.01 -2.03 -23.29
C PHE A 188 4.38 -1.36 -23.38
N LEU A 189 5.07 -1.12 -22.26
CA LEU A 189 6.44 -0.58 -22.26
C LEU A 189 7.42 -1.51 -22.99
N PHE A 190 7.34 -2.83 -22.80
CA PHE A 190 8.17 -3.78 -23.53
C PHE A 190 7.83 -3.83 -25.02
N CYS A 191 6.55 -3.83 -25.38
CA CYS A 191 6.13 -3.79 -26.78
C CYS A 191 6.58 -2.49 -27.45
N SER A 192 6.42 -1.34 -26.81
CA SER A 192 6.94 -0.06 -27.28
C SER A 192 8.47 -0.08 -27.41
N SER A 193 9.19 -0.64 -26.44
CA SER A 193 10.65 -0.81 -26.52
C SER A 193 11.09 -1.63 -27.74
N LEU A 194 10.44 -2.78 -27.98
CA LEU A 194 10.71 -3.61 -29.15
C LEU A 194 10.38 -2.87 -30.45
N LEU A 195 9.25 -2.16 -30.49
CA LEU A 195 8.86 -1.36 -31.65
C LEU A 195 9.90 -0.29 -31.94
N CYS A 196 10.40 0.43 -30.93
CA CYS A 196 11.48 1.41 -31.08
C CYS A 196 12.74 0.81 -31.71
N PHE A 197 13.12 -0.42 -31.39
CA PHE A 197 14.28 -1.07 -32.02
C PHE A 197 14.01 -1.59 -33.43
N THR A 198 12.77 -2.00 -33.73
CA THR A 198 12.38 -2.45 -35.08
C THR A 198 12.08 -1.30 -36.05
N LEU A 199 11.90 -0.09 -35.53
CA LEU A 199 11.59 1.10 -36.32
C LEU A 199 12.82 1.66 -37.01
N GLU A 200 13.15 1.01 -38.13
CA GLU A 200 14.08 1.54 -39.10
C GLU A 200 13.44 2.72 -39.85
N LYS A 201 14.28 3.70 -40.26
CA LYS A 201 13.88 5.03 -40.74
C LYS A 201 12.93 5.02 -41.97
N ASP A 202 12.82 3.88 -42.65
CA ASP A 202 12.03 3.73 -43.87
C ASP A 202 10.80 2.82 -43.70
N TRP A 203 10.60 2.21 -42.52
CA TRP A 203 9.51 1.25 -42.33
C TRP A 203 8.13 1.91 -42.48
N PHE A 204 7.98 3.13 -41.98
CA PHE A 204 6.70 3.86 -42.04
C PHE A 204 6.33 4.40 -43.42
N LYS A 205 7.26 4.50 -44.38
CA LYS A 205 6.96 5.03 -45.72
C LYS A 205 6.00 4.15 -46.52
N ASN A 206 5.99 2.84 -46.25
CA ASN A 206 5.19 1.87 -46.99
C ASN A 206 4.01 1.30 -46.18
N ILE A 207 3.86 1.70 -44.92
CA ILE A 207 2.82 1.19 -44.03
C ILE A 207 1.57 2.07 -44.16
N PRO A 208 0.37 1.51 -44.39
CA PRO A 208 -0.85 2.30 -44.49
C PRO A 208 -1.16 2.99 -43.15
N ALA A 209 -1.75 4.19 -43.21
CA ALA A 209 -2.09 4.99 -42.03
C ALA A 209 -2.86 4.21 -40.94
N LYS A 210 -3.73 3.27 -41.35
CA LYS A 210 -4.53 2.44 -40.43
C LYS A 210 -3.68 1.60 -39.47
N SER A 211 -2.52 1.11 -39.91
CA SER A 211 -1.60 0.34 -39.05
C SER A 211 -0.61 1.20 -38.29
N LYS A 212 -0.39 2.46 -38.72
CA LYS A 212 0.45 3.43 -37.98
C LYS A 212 -0.24 3.87 -36.67
N ILE A 213 -1.53 4.18 -36.73
CA ILE A 213 -2.32 4.68 -35.60
C ILE A 213 -2.18 3.81 -34.33
N PRO A 214 -2.40 2.48 -34.34
CA PRO A 214 -2.29 1.67 -33.13
C PRO A 214 -0.86 1.63 -32.57
N SER A 215 0.17 1.72 -33.42
CA SER A 215 1.57 1.78 -32.96
C SER A 215 1.85 3.09 -32.22
N TYR A 216 1.42 4.24 -32.75
CA TYR A 216 1.58 5.52 -32.05
C TYR A 216 0.68 5.64 -30.82
N ALA A 217 -0.53 5.07 -30.84
CA ALA A 217 -1.37 4.98 -29.65
C ALA A 217 -0.66 4.19 -28.54
N LEU A 218 -0.01 3.07 -28.87
CA LEU A 218 0.77 2.30 -27.90
C LEU A 218 1.95 3.12 -27.33
N PHE A 219 2.70 3.84 -28.18
CA PHE A 219 3.76 4.75 -27.72
C PHE A 219 3.22 5.86 -26.82
N GLY A 220 2.10 6.47 -27.20
CA GLY A 220 1.44 7.51 -26.43
C GLY A 220 1.00 7.00 -25.05
N VAL A 221 0.40 5.81 -24.96
CA VAL A 221 0.03 5.15 -23.69
C VAL A 221 1.26 4.92 -22.81
N SER A 222 2.34 4.38 -23.37
CA SER A 222 3.60 4.16 -22.64
C SER A 222 4.20 5.47 -22.11
N LEU A 223 4.25 6.52 -22.94
CA LEU A 223 4.79 7.83 -22.56
C LEU A 223 3.94 8.52 -21.49
N ALA A 224 2.62 8.55 -21.68
CA ALA A 224 1.71 9.16 -20.70
C ALA A 224 1.86 8.49 -19.33
N PHE A 225 1.93 7.16 -19.31
CA PHE A 225 2.13 6.41 -18.08
C PHE A 225 3.45 6.76 -17.39
N THR A 226 4.55 6.71 -18.12
CA THR A 226 5.88 7.03 -17.58
C THR A 226 5.95 8.47 -17.06
N PHE A 227 5.43 9.44 -17.81
CA PHE A 227 5.44 10.84 -17.37
C PHE A 227 4.56 11.07 -16.16
N ILE A 228 3.33 10.55 -16.14
CA ILE A 228 2.42 10.73 -15.01
C ILE A 228 3.03 10.13 -13.74
N TYR A 229 3.59 8.91 -13.82
CA TYR A 229 4.25 8.29 -12.67
C TYR A 229 5.50 9.05 -12.22
N ALA A 230 6.35 9.47 -13.16
CA ALA A 230 7.54 10.27 -12.84
C ALA A 230 7.18 11.59 -12.17
N ILE A 231 6.13 12.28 -12.65
CA ILE A 231 5.64 13.53 -12.05
C ILE A 231 5.08 13.28 -10.65
N VAL A 232 4.25 12.27 -10.46
CA VAL A 232 3.69 11.94 -9.14
C VAL A 232 4.80 11.60 -8.14
N ASP A 233 5.75 10.75 -8.54
CA ASP A 233 6.90 10.39 -7.71
C ASP A 233 7.78 11.62 -7.42
N PHE A 234 7.95 12.52 -8.38
CA PHE A 234 8.71 13.77 -8.19
C PHE A 234 8.02 14.76 -7.25
N ILE A 235 6.69 14.95 -7.36
CA ILE A 235 5.94 15.82 -6.44
C ILE A 235 5.99 15.23 -5.04
N GLN A 236 5.85 13.91 -4.90
CA GLN A 236 5.97 13.25 -3.60
C GLN A 236 7.39 13.43 -3.03
N PHE A 237 8.43 13.25 -3.85
CA PHE A 237 9.82 13.50 -3.46
C PHE A 237 10.04 14.94 -2.97
N ILE A 238 9.50 15.93 -3.69
CA ILE A 238 9.56 17.35 -3.29
C ILE A 238 8.89 17.57 -1.94
N LYS A 239 7.71 16.99 -1.73
CA LYS A 239 6.98 17.11 -0.45
C LYS A 239 7.77 16.51 0.71
N ASP A 240 8.30 15.30 0.50
CA ASP A 240 9.11 14.61 1.51
C ASP A 240 10.38 15.43 1.84
N TYR A 241 11.00 16.04 0.83
CA TYR A 241 12.16 16.92 0.98
C TYR A 241 11.85 18.18 1.81
N PHE A 242 10.78 18.92 1.47
CA PHE A 242 10.45 20.19 2.15
C PHE A 242 9.91 20.01 3.56
N THR A 243 9.17 18.93 3.80
CA THR A 243 8.53 18.72 5.11
C THR A 243 9.56 18.38 6.19
N GLN A 244 10.82 18.10 5.81
CA GLN A 244 11.89 17.62 6.71
C GLN A 244 11.47 16.45 7.60
N THR A 245 10.35 15.81 7.29
CA THR A 245 9.97 14.53 7.86
C THR A 245 10.87 13.48 7.21
N TYR A 246 12.09 13.36 7.73
CA TYR A 246 12.89 12.13 7.67
C TYR A 246 12.24 10.99 8.48
N TYR A 247 10.91 10.98 8.57
CA TYR A 247 10.16 9.94 9.27
C TYR A 247 10.20 8.70 8.40
N THR A 248 11.10 7.80 8.82
CA THR A 248 10.87 6.37 8.97
C THR A 248 9.52 5.94 8.37
N TYR A 249 9.58 5.27 7.21
CA TYR A 249 8.47 4.65 6.46
C TYR A 249 7.58 3.66 7.27
N TYR A 250 7.75 3.60 8.59
CA TYR A 250 7.29 2.57 9.50
C TYR A 250 6.70 3.10 10.80
N THR A 251 6.08 4.28 10.83
CA THR A 251 5.06 4.49 11.86
C THR A 251 3.76 3.88 11.33
N PRO A 252 3.39 2.65 11.70
CA PRO A 252 2.07 2.13 11.37
C PRO A 252 1.04 3.14 11.84
N LEU A 253 0.05 3.42 11.00
CA LEU A 253 -1.06 4.37 11.22
C LEU A 253 -1.89 4.10 12.51
N SER A 254 -1.47 3.18 13.38
CA SER A 254 -2.33 2.57 14.38
C SER A 254 -2.46 3.32 15.70
N LYS A 255 -1.67 4.38 16.01
CA LYS A 255 -1.74 4.98 17.36
C LYS A 255 -1.59 6.49 17.53
N SER A 256 -1.27 7.29 16.50
CA SER A 256 -1.18 8.75 16.71
C SER A 256 -2.50 9.44 16.40
N LYS A 257 -3.08 10.07 17.43
CA LYS A 257 -4.26 10.95 17.36
C LYS A 257 -3.96 12.31 16.68
N GLU A 258 -2.71 12.57 16.32
CA GLU A 258 -2.33 13.86 15.76
C GLU A 258 -2.67 13.98 14.27
N PRO A 259 -3.08 15.19 13.84
CA PRO A 259 -3.72 15.40 12.56
C PRO A 259 -2.80 15.02 11.40
N LEU A 260 -3.32 14.12 10.57
CA LEU A 260 -2.80 13.68 9.28
C LEU A 260 -2.68 14.84 8.25
N GLN A 261 -1.96 15.91 8.55
CA GLN A 261 -1.77 17.03 7.62
C GLN A 261 -0.65 16.78 6.61
N ASN A 262 0.35 15.94 6.93
CA ASN A 262 1.42 15.54 6.01
C ASN A 262 1.09 14.23 5.27
N GLN A 263 -0.11 14.15 4.70
CA GLN A 263 -0.52 12.97 3.93
C GLN A 263 0.10 12.94 2.54
N GLN A 264 0.43 11.72 2.12
CA GLN A 264 0.79 11.35 0.75
C GLN A 264 -0.27 11.86 -0.24
N ILE A 265 0.16 12.18 -1.47
CA ILE A 265 -0.75 12.68 -2.52
C ILE A 265 -1.82 11.65 -2.85
N ILE A 266 -1.41 10.38 -2.91
CA ILE A 266 -2.26 9.24 -3.24
C ILE A 266 -2.48 8.43 -1.96
N VAL A 267 -3.70 8.50 -1.44
CA VAL A 267 -4.13 7.89 -0.17
C VAL A 267 -4.84 6.56 -0.41
N SER A 268 -5.55 6.40 -1.53
CA SER A 268 -6.44 5.25 -1.77
C SER A 268 -6.17 4.50 -3.08
N ASN A 269 -6.54 3.21 -3.10
CA ASN A 269 -6.47 2.37 -4.29
C ASN A 269 -7.30 2.90 -5.47
N LEU A 270 -8.40 3.61 -5.18
CA LEU A 270 -9.28 4.19 -6.18
C LEU A 270 -8.60 5.34 -6.94
N GLN A 271 -7.78 6.15 -6.26
CA GLN A 271 -6.99 7.20 -6.90
C GLN A 271 -5.92 6.61 -7.84
N ILE A 272 -5.27 5.52 -7.45
CA ILE A 272 -4.32 4.80 -8.32
C ILE A 272 -5.03 4.30 -9.58
N TYR A 273 -6.22 3.68 -9.41
CA TYR A 273 -7.01 3.21 -10.54
C TYR A 273 -7.38 4.37 -11.49
N LEU A 274 -7.88 5.47 -10.95
CA LEU A 274 -8.20 6.68 -11.72
C LEU A 274 -6.97 7.17 -12.49
N LEU A 275 -5.81 7.26 -11.84
CA LEU A 275 -4.57 7.73 -12.47
C LEU A 275 -4.16 6.82 -13.65
N LEU A 276 -4.23 5.50 -13.46
CA LEU A 276 -3.91 4.52 -14.50
C LEU A 276 -4.90 4.60 -15.68
N SER A 277 -6.19 4.70 -15.40
CA SER A 277 -7.23 4.83 -16.44
C SER A 277 -7.09 6.13 -17.24
N MET A 278 -6.87 7.25 -16.56
CA MET A 278 -6.68 8.55 -17.24
C MET A 278 -5.39 8.59 -18.05
N SER A 279 -4.32 7.99 -17.54
CA SER A 279 -3.07 7.82 -18.29
C SER A 279 -3.27 7.04 -19.58
N PHE A 280 -4.05 5.96 -19.54
CA PHE A 280 -4.37 5.16 -20.73
C PHE A 280 -5.14 6.00 -21.75
N ILE A 281 -6.19 6.70 -21.30
CA ILE A 281 -7.04 7.52 -22.18
C ILE A 281 -6.23 8.65 -22.83
N ILE A 282 -5.50 9.43 -22.03
CA ILE A 282 -4.69 10.56 -22.52
C ILE A 282 -3.63 10.08 -23.52
N GLY A 283 -2.89 9.03 -23.17
CA GLY A 283 -1.84 8.50 -24.03
C GLY A 283 -2.37 7.91 -25.33
N ALA A 284 -3.48 7.16 -25.27
CA ALA A 284 -4.11 6.60 -26.46
C ALA A 284 -4.64 7.69 -27.40
N LEU A 285 -5.26 8.74 -26.86
CA LEU A 285 -5.77 9.87 -27.64
C LEU A 285 -4.64 10.64 -28.33
N PHE A 286 -3.60 11.04 -27.59
CA PHE A 286 -2.48 11.79 -28.17
C PHE A 286 -1.69 10.97 -29.19
N GLY A 287 -1.42 9.70 -28.90
CA GLY A 287 -0.78 8.80 -29.85
C GLY A 287 -1.62 8.57 -31.12
N ALA A 288 -2.95 8.44 -30.98
CA ALA A 288 -3.84 8.30 -32.13
C ALA A 288 -3.89 9.57 -32.98
N ILE A 289 -3.97 10.75 -32.36
CA ILE A 289 -3.94 12.05 -33.06
C ILE A 289 -2.63 12.18 -33.85
N PHE A 290 -1.49 11.90 -33.22
CA PHE A 290 -0.18 11.90 -33.88
C PHE A 290 -0.15 10.97 -35.10
N GLY A 291 -0.66 9.74 -34.93
CA GLY A 291 -0.73 8.76 -36.01
C GLY A 291 -1.68 9.11 -37.16
N ILE A 292 -2.73 9.92 -36.90
CA ILE A 292 -3.66 10.40 -37.93
C ILE A 292 -3.05 11.56 -38.74
N VAL A 293 -2.33 12.46 -38.07
CA VAL A 293 -1.71 13.63 -38.71
C VAL A 293 -0.55 13.24 -39.63
N ASP A 294 0.09 12.09 -39.37
CA ASP A 294 1.18 11.51 -40.19
C ASP A 294 2.33 12.50 -40.46
N VAL A 295 2.85 13.05 -39.36
CA VAL A 295 3.86 14.14 -39.36
C VAL A 295 5.14 13.77 -40.12
N GLU A 296 5.41 12.47 -40.27
CA GLU A 296 6.61 11.93 -40.92
C GLU A 296 6.67 12.21 -42.43
N ASP A 297 5.52 12.23 -43.10
CA ASP A 297 5.45 12.40 -44.56
C ASP A 297 5.89 13.81 -44.99
N TYR A 298 5.81 14.79 -44.08
CA TYR A 298 6.14 16.19 -44.34
C TYR A 298 7.59 16.57 -44.02
N TYR A 299 8.44 15.62 -43.60
CA TYR A 299 9.81 15.91 -43.14
C TYR A 299 10.70 16.58 -44.21
N LYS A 300 10.42 16.37 -45.51
CA LYS A 300 11.18 16.99 -46.60
C LYS A 300 10.98 18.51 -46.70
N ASN A 301 9.83 19.02 -46.26
CA ASN A 301 9.51 20.44 -46.33
C ASN A 301 9.34 21.04 -44.93
N LYS A 302 10.41 21.65 -44.42
CA LYS A 302 10.47 22.23 -43.07
C LYS A 302 9.32 23.20 -42.76
N PHE A 303 8.84 23.95 -43.75
CA PHE A 303 7.75 24.91 -43.56
C PHE A 303 6.39 24.21 -43.36
N VAL A 304 6.11 23.18 -44.17
CA VAL A 304 4.89 22.38 -44.02
C VAL A 304 4.92 21.60 -42.72
N LEU A 305 6.08 21.02 -42.37
CA LEU A 305 6.28 20.33 -41.10
C LEU A 305 5.92 21.21 -39.90
N TYR A 306 6.38 22.47 -39.87
CA TYR A 306 6.06 23.40 -38.79
C TYR A 306 4.55 23.69 -38.70
N THR A 307 3.89 23.86 -39.84
CA THR A 307 2.44 24.14 -39.89
C THR A 307 1.61 22.95 -39.39
N VAL A 308 1.99 21.74 -39.80
CA VAL A 308 1.35 20.49 -39.36
C VAL A 308 1.58 20.29 -37.86
N LEU A 309 2.79 20.56 -37.38
CA LEU A 309 3.12 20.46 -35.96
C LEU A 309 2.32 21.43 -35.09
N GLN A 310 2.18 22.67 -35.54
CA GLN A 310 1.36 23.67 -34.84
C GLN A 310 -0.11 23.24 -34.79
N THR A 311 -0.61 22.60 -35.85
CA THR A 311 -1.97 22.07 -35.91
C THR A 311 -2.16 20.94 -34.90
N GLU A 312 -1.20 20.02 -34.82
CA GLU A 312 -1.22 18.93 -33.84
C GLU A 312 -1.19 19.44 -32.40
N ILE A 313 -0.30 20.37 -32.08
CA ILE A 313 -0.21 20.99 -30.75
C ILE A 313 -1.54 21.68 -30.41
N SER A 314 -2.11 22.43 -31.35
CA SER A 314 -3.41 23.11 -31.17
C SER A 314 -4.57 22.14 -30.93
N LEU A 315 -4.49 20.88 -31.38
CA LEU A 315 -5.50 19.85 -31.13
C LEU A 315 -5.29 19.16 -29.78
N CYS A 316 -4.05 18.86 -29.41
CA CYS A 316 -3.75 18.17 -28.15
C CYS A 316 -3.89 19.06 -26.92
N GLU A 317 -3.59 20.36 -27.03
CA GLU A 317 -3.64 21.32 -25.92
C GLU A 317 -5.02 21.40 -25.22
N PRO A 318 -6.15 21.65 -25.91
CA PRO A 318 -7.46 21.73 -25.24
C PRO A 318 -7.87 20.39 -24.61
N ILE A 319 -7.50 19.27 -25.22
CA ILE A 319 -7.75 17.93 -24.68
C ILE A 319 -6.94 17.73 -23.39
N GLY A 320 -5.66 18.13 -23.39
CA GLY A 320 -4.80 18.08 -22.21
C GLY A 320 -5.32 18.95 -21.07
N ILE A 321 -5.78 20.17 -21.37
CA ILE A 321 -6.39 21.09 -20.39
C ILE A 321 -7.62 20.44 -19.74
N LEU A 322 -8.55 19.92 -20.56
CA LEU A 322 -9.80 19.35 -20.07
C LEU A 322 -9.58 18.07 -19.25
N LEU A 323 -8.80 17.11 -19.78
CA LEU A 323 -8.53 15.85 -19.09
C LEU A 323 -7.64 16.05 -17.87
N GLY A 324 -6.69 16.98 -17.92
CA GLY A 324 -5.85 17.36 -16.79
C GLY A 324 -6.65 18.01 -15.66
N ALA A 325 -7.51 18.98 -15.98
CA ALA A 325 -8.41 19.61 -15.02
C ALA A 325 -9.33 18.58 -14.34
N PHE A 326 -9.95 17.72 -15.15
CA PHE A 326 -10.83 16.66 -14.67
C PHE A 326 -10.08 15.67 -13.76
N THR A 327 -8.88 15.24 -14.17
CA THR A 327 -8.07 14.31 -13.36
C THR A 327 -7.68 14.94 -12.03
N GLY A 328 -7.20 16.20 -12.03
CA GLY A 328 -6.83 16.94 -10.82
C GLY A 328 -8.00 17.15 -9.86
N PHE A 329 -9.18 17.49 -10.40
CA PHE A 329 -10.42 17.59 -9.64
C PHE A 329 -10.79 16.25 -9.01
N MET A 330 -10.85 15.17 -9.80
CA MET A 330 -11.28 13.85 -9.33
C MET A 330 -10.30 13.26 -8.31
N LEU A 331 -8.99 13.45 -8.48
CA LEU A 331 -8.00 13.00 -7.51
C LEU A 331 -8.21 13.65 -6.14
N GLU A 332 -8.39 14.97 -6.09
CA GLU A 332 -8.63 15.69 -4.83
C GLU A 332 -10.02 15.41 -4.25
N PHE A 333 -11.04 15.27 -5.09
CA PHE A 333 -12.39 14.89 -4.66
C PHE A 333 -12.37 13.52 -3.96
N LEU A 334 -11.78 12.51 -4.59
CA LEU A 334 -11.61 11.20 -3.99
C LEU A 334 -10.76 11.25 -2.71
N ARG A 335 -9.73 12.11 -2.68
CA ARG A 335 -8.91 12.31 -1.48
C ARG A 335 -9.73 12.84 -0.32
N GLN A 336 -10.55 13.86 -0.55
CA GLN A 336 -11.37 14.48 0.50
C GLN A 336 -12.43 13.51 1.02
N GLN A 337 -13.07 12.73 0.13
CA GLN A 337 -14.03 11.70 0.52
C GLN A 337 -13.40 10.62 1.38
N GLU A 338 -12.21 10.15 1.00
CA GLU A 338 -11.44 9.17 1.77
C GLU A 338 -11.08 9.69 3.16
N ILE A 339 -10.73 10.98 3.29
CA ILE A 339 -10.41 11.58 4.59
C ILE A 339 -11.66 11.72 5.46
N MET A 340 -12.79 12.15 4.89
CA MET A 340 -14.03 12.36 5.63
C MET A 340 -14.64 11.06 6.17
N ASN A 341 -14.52 9.97 5.42
CA ASN A 341 -15.10 8.69 5.81
C ASN A 341 -14.23 7.92 6.83
N ARG A 342 -13.01 8.38 7.13
CA ARG A 342 -12.12 7.73 8.12
C ARG A 342 -12.32 8.18 9.56
N THR A 343 -13.06 9.27 9.80
CA THR A 343 -13.08 9.94 11.11
C THR A 343 -13.82 9.21 12.23
N ASP A 344 -14.44 8.05 11.97
CA ASP A 344 -15.49 7.52 12.86
C ASP A 344 -15.19 6.16 13.52
N GLU A 345 -14.02 5.55 13.36
CA GLU A 345 -13.64 4.40 14.20
C GLU A 345 -12.78 4.84 15.40
N PRO A 346 -13.37 5.03 16.60
CA PRO A 346 -12.57 5.13 17.80
C PRO A 346 -11.86 3.78 18.01
N VAL A 347 -10.53 3.80 17.86
CA VAL A 347 -9.57 2.69 18.10
C VAL A 347 -9.70 2.06 19.51
N ILE A 348 -10.58 2.58 20.36
CA ILE A 348 -10.67 2.27 21.79
C ILE A 348 -11.32 0.88 22.05
N LYS A 349 -12.09 0.29 21.13
CA LYS A 349 -12.84 -0.93 21.46
C LYS A 349 -12.09 -2.26 21.36
N GLN A 350 -10.95 -2.35 20.67
CA GLN A 350 -10.25 -3.64 20.54
C GLN A 350 -9.20 -3.93 21.62
N PHE A 351 -8.85 -2.95 22.45
CA PHE A 351 -7.91 -3.15 23.56
C PHE A 351 -8.59 -3.16 24.95
N ALA A 352 -9.83 -2.67 25.06
CA ALA A 352 -10.57 -2.74 26.32
C ALA A 352 -11.05 -4.17 26.63
N ASP A 353 -11.41 -4.96 25.60
CA ASP A 353 -11.94 -6.31 25.81
C ASP A 353 -10.87 -7.35 26.17
N SER A 354 -9.57 -7.09 25.91
CA SER A 354 -8.51 -8.05 26.22
C SER A 354 -7.96 -7.96 27.65
N ASP A 355 -8.17 -6.83 28.33
CA ASP A 355 -7.66 -6.62 29.70
C ASP A 355 -8.76 -6.87 30.75
N GLU A 356 -10.04 -6.63 30.43
CA GLU A 356 -11.15 -6.90 31.37
C GLU A 356 -11.46 -8.41 31.57
N GLU A 357 -11.15 -9.29 30.61
CA GLU A 357 -11.32 -10.74 30.80
C GLU A 357 -10.25 -11.37 31.70
N SER A 358 -9.10 -10.72 31.89
CA SER A 358 -8.00 -11.26 32.71
C SER A 358 -8.11 -10.87 34.19
N GLU A 359 -8.70 -9.71 34.50
CA GLU A 359 -8.94 -9.30 35.89
C GLU A 359 -10.15 -10.01 36.53
N GLY A 360 -11.11 -10.50 35.73
CA GLY A 360 -12.29 -11.22 36.25
C GLY A 360 -12.02 -12.62 36.82
N MET A 361 -10.86 -13.23 36.54
CA MET A 361 -10.56 -14.61 36.99
C MET A 361 -9.67 -14.70 38.23
N LEU A 362 -8.98 -13.62 38.63
CA LEU A 362 -8.06 -13.64 39.76
C LEU A 362 -8.72 -13.35 41.13
N ASP A 363 -9.90 -12.74 41.15
CA ASP A 363 -10.56 -12.34 42.41
C ASP A 363 -11.60 -13.33 42.96
N GLN A 364 -12.00 -14.37 42.21
CA GLN A 364 -12.93 -15.38 42.74
C GLN A 364 -12.28 -16.49 43.58
N GLN A 365 -10.95 -16.62 43.62
CA GLN A 365 -10.26 -17.63 44.45
C GLN A 365 -9.65 -17.09 45.74
N SER A 366 -9.51 -15.78 45.90
CA SER A 366 -8.92 -15.15 47.10
C SER A 366 -9.97 -14.67 48.12
N LEU A 367 -11.24 -14.50 47.73
CA LEU A 367 -12.28 -13.92 48.58
C LEU A 367 -13.15 -14.95 49.34
N LYS A 368 -12.55 -16.03 49.88
CA LYS A 368 -13.26 -17.00 50.74
C LYS A 368 -12.72 -17.19 52.16
N THR A 369 -11.70 -16.44 52.58
CA THR A 369 -11.20 -16.52 53.95
C THR A 369 -10.67 -15.18 54.47
N LEU A 370 -11.57 -14.28 54.87
CA LEU A 370 -11.23 -13.23 55.83
C LEU A 370 -12.38 -13.04 56.83
N PRO A 371 -12.10 -13.08 58.14
CA PRO A 371 -13.11 -12.87 59.18
C PRO A 371 -13.44 -11.38 59.32
N GLN A 372 -14.74 -11.12 59.49
CA GLN A 372 -15.30 -9.81 59.80
C GLN A 372 -14.65 -9.22 61.06
N ARG A 373 -14.13 -8.00 60.98
CA ARG A 373 -13.93 -7.13 62.13
C ARG A 373 -14.45 -5.74 61.82
N ALA A 374 -15.52 -5.39 62.53
CA ALA A 374 -16.18 -4.10 62.52
C ALA A 374 -15.31 -3.01 63.15
N THR A 375 -15.41 -1.78 62.65
CA THR A 375 -15.54 -0.48 63.35
C THR A 375 -15.45 0.62 62.28
N ASN A 376 -16.55 1.31 61.96
CA ASN A 376 -16.92 2.65 62.46
C ASN A 376 -15.75 3.65 62.46
N ILE A 377 -15.85 4.73 61.68
CA ILE A 377 -15.61 6.15 62.06
C ILE A 377 -15.87 7.05 60.84
N GLU A 378 -16.90 7.89 60.99
CA GLU A 378 -17.12 9.30 60.59
C GLU A 378 -16.48 9.93 59.31
N ASP A 379 -17.38 10.47 58.48
CA ASP A 379 -17.25 11.70 57.64
C ASP A 379 -16.72 12.91 58.45
N PRO A 380 -16.13 14.01 57.89
CA PRO A 380 -16.71 14.77 56.76
C PRO A 380 -15.77 15.67 55.87
N ASN A 381 -16.38 16.28 54.85
CA ASN A 381 -16.15 17.63 54.25
C ASN A 381 -14.75 18.12 53.84
N THR A 382 -14.56 18.43 52.54
CA THR A 382 -13.89 19.64 51.96
C THR A 382 -14.13 19.56 50.42
N GLU A 383 -14.86 20.40 49.67
CA GLU A 383 -14.99 21.86 49.52
C GLU A 383 -13.69 22.64 49.24
N SER A 384 -13.40 22.88 47.96
CA SER A 384 -12.71 24.05 47.36
C SER A 384 -12.34 23.66 45.91
N ASP A 385 -12.99 24.23 44.88
CA ASP A 385 -12.65 25.52 44.26
C ASP A 385 -11.22 25.53 43.69
N GLU A 386 -11.10 25.52 42.35
CA GLU A 386 -10.16 26.39 41.64
C GLU A 386 -10.53 26.45 40.14
N GLU A 387 -11.19 27.56 39.83
CA GLU A 387 -11.25 28.21 38.52
C GLU A 387 -9.86 28.71 38.08
N GLU A 388 -9.79 29.09 36.80
CA GLU A 388 -8.91 30.16 36.28
C GLU A 388 -7.51 29.75 35.76
N ASN A 389 -7.43 29.51 34.44
CA ASN A 389 -6.43 30.16 33.58
C ASN A 389 -6.68 29.79 32.11
N ASN A 390 -7.45 30.65 31.43
CA ASN A 390 -7.74 30.51 30.00
C ASN A 390 -7.72 31.90 29.36
N GLU A 391 -6.58 32.59 29.38
CA GLU A 391 -6.45 33.91 28.75
C GLU A 391 -5.00 34.27 28.34
N GLU A 392 -4.32 33.43 27.54
CA GLU A 392 -3.01 33.85 26.98
C GLU A 392 -2.62 33.27 25.61
N LEU A 393 -3.59 33.10 24.68
CA LEU A 393 -3.26 32.64 23.32
C LEU A 393 -3.99 33.36 22.16
N SER A 394 -4.53 34.56 22.40
CA SER A 394 -5.20 35.36 21.36
C SER A 394 -4.37 36.52 20.77
N SER A 395 -3.06 36.61 21.03
CA SER A 395 -2.24 37.75 20.58
C SER A 395 -1.25 37.47 19.43
N LEU A 396 -1.25 36.29 18.82
CA LEU A 396 -0.18 35.88 17.89
C LEU A 396 -0.63 35.49 16.47
N ILE A 397 -1.71 36.10 15.94
CA ILE A 397 -2.00 36.06 14.49
C ILE A 397 -2.42 37.46 14.00
N LYS A 398 -1.41 38.32 13.82
CA LYS A 398 -1.41 39.42 12.85
C LYS A 398 0.00 39.52 12.29
N ILE A 399 0.21 38.92 11.11
CA ILE A 399 1.06 39.35 9.99
C ILE A 399 0.64 38.51 8.78
#